data_AF-A0A0V1PSB0-F1
#
_entry.id   AF-A0A0V1PSB0-F1
#
_cell.length_a   1.000
_cell.length_b   1.000
_cell.length_c   1.000
_cell.angle_alpha   90.00
_cell.angle_beta   90.00
_cell.angle_gamma   90.00
#
_symmetry.space_group_name_H-M   'P 1'
#
loop_
_entity.id
_entity.type
_entity.pdbx_description
1 polymer ?
#
loop_
_entity_poly.entity_id
_entity_poly.type
_entity_poly.pdbx_seq_one_letter_code
_entity_poly.pdbx_strand_id
1 'polypeptide(L)'
;MSQDECYKMWSSERLAFFLLVRGCTFPNGLSREELEDLVKEKANVPILKVPINETTIRQLIPDHLISWLFARDYIVTPKAKPMLMVPEDNAIPNYKEFLRVANNDYKDKILLMDEASVLEAELQLAKILQTKYAFLTQPTEDWNFMEHRYRNADLDIILELFGFYDKYPMMKNKGLQSKQVLAKTSVDFFATGSL
;
A
#
# COMPACT_ATOMS: atom_id res chain seq x y z
N MET A 1 -2.63 -10.60 -16.10
CA MET A 1 -1.67 -11.05 -15.08
C MET A 1 -2.40 -12.02 -14.19
N SER A 2 -1.91 -13.25 -14.03
CA SER A 2 -2.48 -14.23 -13.09
C SER A 2 -2.06 -13.93 -11.64
N GLN A 3 -2.69 -14.58 -10.65
CA GLN A 3 -2.26 -14.51 -9.24
C GLN A 3 -0.80 -14.97 -9.11
N ASP A 4 -0.48 -16.07 -9.78
CA ASP A 4 0.86 -16.65 -9.87
C ASP A 4 1.92 -15.67 -10.38
N GLU A 5 1.59 -14.91 -11.42
CA GLU A 5 2.48 -13.89 -11.95
C GLU A 5 2.62 -12.72 -10.97
N CYS A 6 1.56 -12.36 -10.25
CA CYS A 6 1.53 -11.19 -9.39
C CYS A 6 2.55 -11.28 -8.23
N TYR A 7 2.46 -12.32 -7.38
CA TYR A 7 3.40 -12.43 -6.25
C TYR A 7 4.82 -12.80 -6.71
N LYS A 8 4.99 -13.52 -7.84
CA LYS A 8 6.32 -13.77 -8.42
C LYS A 8 7.03 -12.47 -8.80
N MET A 9 6.29 -11.40 -9.06
CA MET A 9 6.89 -10.11 -9.40
C MET A 9 7.27 -9.26 -8.18
N TRP A 10 6.73 -9.55 -7.00
CA TRP A 10 6.95 -8.74 -5.81
C TRP A 10 8.33 -8.98 -5.18
N SER A 11 8.88 -8.02 -4.44
CA SER A 11 10.09 -8.24 -3.61
C SER A 11 9.82 -9.22 -2.46
N SER A 12 10.88 -9.83 -1.92
CA SER A 12 10.77 -10.68 -0.73
C SER A 12 10.19 -9.92 0.47
N GLU A 13 10.53 -8.64 0.62
CA GLU A 13 9.96 -7.76 1.65
C GLU A 13 8.45 -7.63 1.50
N ARG A 14 7.95 -7.47 0.27
CA ARG A 14 6.52 -7.35 0.02
C ARG A 14 5.78 -8.67 0.26
N LEU A 15 6.39 -9.79 -0.11
CA LEU A 15 5.85 -11.14 0.20
C LEU A 15 5.75 -11.36 1.71
N ALA A 16 6.81 -11.03 2.44
CA ALA A 16 6.83 -11.10 3.89
C ALA A 16 5.76 -10.19 4.52
N PHE A 17 5.60 -8.97 4.01
CA PHE A 17 4.55 -8.06 4.47
C PHE A 17 3.14 -8.61 4.18
N PHE A 18 2.91 -9.20 3.01
CA PHE A 18 1.63 -9.86 2.68
C PHE A 18 1.26 -10.97 3.67
N LEU A 19 2.23 -11.78 4.07
CA LEU A 19 2.06 -12.83 5.07
C LEU A 19 1.84 -12.26 6.47
N LEU A 20 2.60 -11.22 6.84
CA LEU A 20 2.49 -10.53 8.13
C LEU A 20 1.07 -9.98 8.36
N VAL A 21 0.51 -9.26 7.38
CA VAL A 21 -0.83 -8.65 7.51
C VAL A 21 -1.96 -9.68 7.57
N ARG A 22 -1.68 -10.93 7.19
CA ARG A 22 -2.58 -12.09 7.31
C ARG A 22 -2.32 -12.90 8.58
N GLY A 23 -1.52 -12.39 9.51
CA GLY A 23 -1.21 -13.04 10.79
C GLY A 23 -0.37 -14.31 10.64
N CYS A 24 0.31 -14.51 9.51
CA CYS A 24 1.14 -15.68 9.30
C CYS A 24 2.48 -15.51 10.02
N THR A 25 2.77 -16.42 10.94
CA THR A 25 4.09 -16.52 11.57
C THR A 25 4.99 -17.41 10.73
N PHE A 26 6.15 -16.91 10.35
CA PHE A 26 7.16 -17.65 9.60
C PHE A 26 8.56 -17.34 10.14
N PRO A 27 9.52 -18.27 10.05
CA PRO A 27 10.86 -18.04 10.57
C PRO A 27 11.58 -16.92 9.81
N ASN A 28 12.43 -16.17 10.52
CA ASN A 28 13.30 -15.20 9.88
C ASN A 28 14.32 -15.92 8.97
N GLY A 29 14.56 -15.36 7.78
CA GLY A 29 15.57 -15.89 6.85
C GLY A 29 15.06 -16.92 5.86
N LEU A 30 13.74 -17.05 5.66
CA LEU A 30 13.19 -17.83 4.55
C LEU A 30 13.77 -17.35 3.22
N SER A 31 14.06 -18.31 2.35
CA SER A 31 14.35 -18.05 0.95
C SER A 31 13.13 -17.42 0.26
N ARG A 32 13.39 -16.78 -0.87
CA ARG A 32 12.32 -16.19 -1.68
C ARG A 32 11.31 -17.23 -2.15
N GLU A 33 11.76 -18.42 -2.55
CA GLU A 33 10.89 -19.50 -3.03
C GLU A 33 9.95 -19.98 -1.93
N GLU A 34 10.45 -20.14 -0.71
CA GLU A 34 9.63 -20.49 0.45
C GLU A 34 8.58 -19.41 0.78
N LEU A 35 8.93 -18.12 0.63
CA LEU A 35 7.95 -17.04 0.76
C LEU A 35 6.87 -17.09 -0.32
N GLU A 36 7.24 -17.38 -1.56
CA GLU A 36 6.29 -17.51 -2.68
C GLU A 36 5.31 -18.67 -2.46
N ASP A 37 5.79 -19.82 -1.96
CA ASP A 37 4.93 -20.98 -1.66
C ASP A 37 3.98 -20.71 -0.48
N LEU A 38 4.48 -20.05 0.58
CA LEU A 38 3.62 -19.62 1.69
C LEU A 38 2.55 -18.62 1.25
N VAL A 39 2.90 -17.65 0.39
CA VAL A 39 1.94 -16.68 -0.14
C VAL A 39 0.82 -17.38 -0.91
N LYS A 40 1.14 -18.39 -1.72
CA LYS A 40 0.14 -19.21 -2.42
C LYS A 40 -0.79 -19.92 -1.45
N GLU A 41 -0.25 -20.56 -0.42
CA GLU A 41 -1.05 -21.29 0.57
C GLU A 41 -1.96 -20.35 1.37
N LYS A 42 -1.47 -19.15 1.69
CA LYS A 42 -2.13 -18.20 2.59
C LYS A 42 -2.89 -17.08 1.86
N ALA A 43 -2.97 -17.10 0.54
CA ALA A 43 -3.60 -16.03 -0.24
C ALA A 43 -5.02 -15.72 0.26
N ASN A 44 -5.82 -16.76 0.50
CA ASN A 44 -7.22 -16.67 0.93
C ASN A 44 -7.40 -16.32 2.42
N VAL A 45 -6.33 -16.18 3.20
CA VAL A 45 -6.44 -15.76 4.60
C VAL A 45 -6.78 -14.27 4.64
N PRO A 46 -7.85 -13.85 5.34
CA PRO A 46 -8.24 -12.44 5.41
C PRO A 46 -7.30 -11.63 6.32
N ILE A 47 -7.21 -10.32 6.03
CA ILE A 47 -6.49 -9.35 6.87
C ILE A 47 -7.40 -8.94 8.05
N LEU A 48 -7.25 -9.53 9.23
CA LEU A 48 -8.15 -9.25 10.35
C LEU A 48 -7.70 -8.07 11.20
N LYS A 49 -6.41 -8.03 11.54
CA LYS A 49 -5.76 -6.96 12.30
C LYS A 49 -4.32 -6.82 11.81
N VAL A 50 -3.78 -5.61 11.89
CA VAL A 50 -2.44 -5.33 11.39
C VAL A 50 -1.62 -4.64 12.47
N PRO A 51 -0.47 -5.20 12.89
CA PRO A 51 0.36 -4.57 13.90
C PRO A 51 0.89 -3.24 13.38
N ILE A 52 0.68 -2.18 14.17
CA ILE A 52 1.14 -0.82 13.83
C ILE A 52 2.56 -0.65 14.35
N ASN A 53 3.49 -0.40 13.44
CA ASN A 53 4.86 -0.03 13.73
C ASN A 53 5.46 0.70 12.52
N GLU A 54 6.68 1.24 12.67
CA GLU A 54 7.36 1.96 11.59
C GLU A 54 7.48 1.12 10.30
N THR A 55 7.76 -0.18 10.43
CA THR A 55 7.94 -1.07 9.28
C THR A 55 6.63 -1.22 8.51
N THR A 56 5.52 -1.47 9.22
CA THR A 56 4.18 -1.53 8.61
C THR A 56 3.83 -0.22 7.92
N ILE A 57 4.07 0.92 8.58
CA ILE A 57 3.75 2.25 8.03
C ILE A 57 4.54 2.53 6.74
N ARG A 58 5.83 2.15 6.70
CA ARG A 58 6.68 2.32 5.51
C ARG A 58 6.24 1.48 4.31
N GLN A 59 5.45 0.43 4.53
CA GLN A 59 4.93 -0.45 3.49
C GLN A 59 3.58 0.01 2.91
N LEU A 60 3.01 1.10 3.43
CA LEU A 60 1.73 1.64 2.97
C LEU A 60 1.90 2.45 1.69
N ILE A 61 1.02 2.22 0.72
CA ILE A 61 0.95 3.04 -0.50
C ILE A 61 0.36 4.44 -0.17
N PRO A 62 0.49 5.43 -1.07
CA PRO A 62 -0.03 6.78 -0.81
C PRO A 62 -1.51 6.81 -0.34
N ASP A 63 -2.40 6.07 -1.01
CA ASP A 63 -3.82 6.02 -0.64
C ASP A 63 -4.07 5.39 0.74
N HIS A 64 -3.29 4.37 1.11
CA HIS A 64 -3.36 3.78 2.45
C HIS A 64 -2.95 4.80 3.51
N LEU A 65 -1.86 5.56 3.27
CA LEU A 65 -1.41 6.60 4.19
C LEU A 65 -2.42 7.74 4.31
N ILE A 66 -3.01 8.18 3.21
CA ILE A 66 -4.05 9.23 3.23
C ILE A 66 -5.27 8.74 4.03
N SER A 67 -5.73 7.51 3.79
CA SER A 67 -6.86 6.91 4.51
C SER A 67 -6.55 6.75 6.00
N TRP A 68 -5.32 6.33 6.31
CA TRP A 68 -4.82 6.19 7.68
C TRP A 68 -4.81 7.52 8.42
N LEU A 69 -4.19 8.55 7.82
CA LEU A 69 -4.15 9.89 8.40
C LEU A 69 -5.56 10.44 8.63
N PHE A 70 -6.48 10.24 7.68
CA PHE A 70 -7.87 10.66 7.83
C PHE A 70 -8.58 9.93 8.99
N ALA A 71 -8.40 8.62 9.13
CA ALA A 71 -8.94 7.84 10.26
C ALA A 71 -8.35 8.26 11.61
N ARG A 72 -7.20 8.93 11.61
CA ARG A 72 -6.51 9.50 12.77
C ARG A 72 -6.77 11.00 12.94
N ASP A 73 -7.85 11.51 12.36
CA ASP A 73 -8.32 12.91 12.42
C ASP A 73 -7.36 13.96 11.83
N TYR A 74 -6.41 13.55 10.98
CA TYR A 74 -5.57 14.48 10.24
C TYR A 74 -6.28 15.01 9.00
N ILE A 75 -6.10 16.31 8.74
CA ILE A 75 -6.59 16.95 7.52
C ILE A 75 -5.54 16.79 6.42
N VAL A 76 -5.83 15.93 5.44
CA VAL A 76 -5.04 15.84 4.20
C VAL A 76 -5.60 16.83 3.19
N THR A 77 -4.88 17.92 2.96
CA THR A 77 -5.33 18.94 2.01
C THR A 77 -5.45 18.36 0.60
N PRO A 78 -6.43 18.83 -0.21
CA PRO A 78 -6.59 18.32 -1.56
C PRO A 78 -5.31 18.46 -2.42
N LYS A 79 -4.51 19.50 -2.20
CA LYS A 79 -3.21 19.74 -2.89
C LYS A 79 -2.10 18.75 -2.53
N ALA A 80 -2.26 17.96 -1.47
CA ALA A 80 -1.29 16.93 -1.12
C ALA A 80 -1.62 15.59 -1.78
N LYS A 81 -2.88 15.40 -2.19
CA LYS A 81 -3.37 14.16 -2.77
C LYS A 81 -3.00 14.08 -4.27
N PRO A 82 -2.78 12.88 -4.83
CA PRO A 82 -2.58 12.70 -6.27
C PRO A 82 -3.78 13.14 -7.14
N MET A 83 -4.88 13.55 -6.50
CA MET A 83 -6.18 13.92 -7.07
C MET A 83 -6.25 15.26 -7.80
N LEU A 84 -5.39 16.22 -7.45
CA LEU A 84 -5.48 17.59 -7.95
C LEU A 84 -4.35 17.92 -8.91
N MET A 85 -4.47 19.04 -9.62
CA MET A 85 -3.45 19.62 -10.51
C MET A 85 -2.16 20.03 -9.76
N VAL A 86 -1.75 19.23 -8.77
CA VAL A 86 -0.46 19.27 -8.12
C VAL A 86 0.58 18.94 -9.19
N PRO A 87 1.67 19.69 -9.28
CA PRO A 87 2.80 19.34 -10.14
C PRO A 87 3.34 17.92 -9.84
N GLU A 88 3.69 17.14 -10.87
CA GLU A 88 4.09 15.72 -10.74
C GLU A 88 5.36 15.51 -9.90
N ASP A 89 6.25 16.50 -9.90
CA ASP A 89 7.44 16.60 -9.05
C ASP A 89 7.14 16.59 -7.54
N ASN A 90 5.92 16.93 -7.12
CA ASN A 90 5.53 16.89 -5.71
C ASN A 90 5.06 15.51 -5.24
N ALA A 91 4.90 14.51 -6.11
CA ALA A 91 4.42 13.18 -5.72
C ALA A 91 5.32 12.54 -4.63
N ILE A 92 6.64 12.56 -4.85
CA ILE A 92 7.62 11.99 -3.91
C ILE A 92 7.72 12.82 -2.61
N PRO A 93 7.87 14.16 -2.65
CA PRO A 93 7.83 14.99 -1.45
C PRO A 93 6.56 14.77 -0.60
N ASN A 94 5.39 14.73 -1.22
CA ASN A 94 4.12 14.52 -0.52
C ASN A 94 4.06 13.13 0.14
N TYR A 95 4.48 12.09 -0.58
CA TYR A 95 4.54 10.73 -0.02
C TYR A 95 5.47 10.66 1.20
N LYS A 96 6.66 11.27 1.12
CA LYS A 96 7.59 11.35 2.25
C LYS A 96 7.01 12.10 3.44
N GLU A 97 6.25 13.17 3.19
CA GLU A 97 5.59 13.93 4.24
C GLU A 97 4.47 13.12 4.91
N PHE A 98 3.64 12.39 4.15
CA PHE A 98 2.64 11.48 4.71
C PHE A 98 3.27 10.42 5.61
N LEU A 99 4.36 9.78 5.14
CA LEU A 99 5.11 8.82 5.94
C LEU A 99 5.66 9.46 7.23
N ARG A 100 6.22 10.67 7.15
CA ARG A 100 6.77 11.37 8.31
C ARG A 100 5.68 11.63 9.35
N VAL A 101 4.52 12.16 8.93
CA VAL A 101 3.39 12.44 9.83
C VAL A 101 2.84 11.16 10.45
N ALA A 102 2.66 10.09 9.66
CA ALA A 102 2.17 8.81 10.16
C ALA A 102 3.12 8.17 11.18
N ASN A 103 4.44 8.23 10.94
CA ASN A 103 5.44 7.73 11.89
C ASN A 103 5.48 8.55 13.17
N ASN A 104 5.30 9.87 13.09
CA ASN A 104 5.20 10.72 14.28
C ASN A 104 3.92 10.41 15.07
N ASP A 105 2.76 10.22 14.41
CA ASP A 105 1.53 9.81 15.10
C ASP A 105 1.73 8.47 15.84
N TYR A 106 2.43 7.52 15.22
CA TYR A 106 2.78 6.26 15.88
C TYR A 106 3.62 6.48 17.15
N LYS A 107 4.70 7.26 17.06
CA LYS A 107 5.63 7.48 18.17
C LYS A 107 5.03 8.29 19.30
N ASP A 108 4.33 9.36 18.95
CA ASP A 108 3.93 10.40 19.90
C ASP A 108 2.53 10.14 20.47
N LYS A 109 1.71 9.33 19.79
CA LYS A 109 0.34 9.02 20.23
C LYS A 109 0.11 7.53 20.40
N ILE A 110 0.25 6.72 19.35
CA ILE A 110 -0.21 5.32 19.36
C ILE A 110 0.53 4.47 20.40
N LEU A 111 1.85 4.65 20.52
CA LEU A 111 2.65 3.95 21.54
C LEU A 111 2.22 4.23 22.99
N LEU A 112 1.49 5.32 23.22
CA LEU A 112 1.05 5.77 24.55
C LEU A 112 -0.45 5.47 24.79
N MET A 113 -1.14 4.87 23.82
CA MET A 113 -2.56 4.51 23.94
C MET A 113 -2.72 3.23 24.76
N ASP A 114 -3.90 3.06 25.36
CA ASP A 114 -4.28 1.81 26.00
C ASP A 114 -4.50 0.69 24.97
N GLU A 115 -4.46 -0.57 25.43
CA GLU A 115 -4.55 -1.75 24.57
C GLU A 115 -5.82 -1.81 23.71
N ALA A 116 -6.97 -1.35 24.25
CA ALA A 116 -8.22 -1.39 23.50
C ALA A 116 -8.19 -0.36 22.36
N SER A 117 -7.67 0.83 22.63
CA SER A 117 -7.48 1.87 21.62
C SER A 117 -6.44 1.49 20.55
N VAL A 118 -5.36 0.79 20.93
CA VAL A 118 -4.38 0.24 19.97
C VAL A 118 -5.06 -0.80 19.07
N LEU A 119 -5.83 -1.72 19.65
CA LEU A 119 -6.56 -2.72 18.88
C LEU A 119 -7.53 -2.09 17.88
N GLU A 120 -8.26 -1.04 18.26
CA GLU A 120 -9.12 -0.31 17.34
C GLU A 120 -8.33 0.25 16.14
N ALA A 121 -7.16 0.84 16.40
CA ALA A 121 -6.28 1.35 15.36
C ALA A 121 -5.76 0.22 14.43
N GLU A 122 -5.41 -0.95 14.98
CA GLU A 122 -4.99 -2.12 14.19
C GLU A 122 -6.11 -2.64 13.27
N LEU A 123 -7.36 -2.62 13.75
CA LEU A 123 -8.55 -3.00 12.98
C LEU A 123 -8.86 -1.97 11.87
N GLN A 124 -8.70 -0.68 12.17
CA GLN A 124 -8.84 0.38 11.17
C GLN A 124 -7.79 0.23 10.06
N LEU A 125 -6.53 -0.07 10.41
CA LEU A 125 -5.49 -0.31 9.43
C LEU A 125 -5.77 -1.55 8.57
N ALA A 126 -6.29 -2.63 9.18
CA ALA A 126 -6.73 -3.81 8.44
C ALA A 126 -7.81 -3.45 7.40
N LYS A 127 -8.81 -2.65 7.78
CA LYS A 127 -9.86 -2.17 6.87
C LYS A 127 -9.29 -1.33 5.72
N ILE A 128 -8.30 -0.48 6.01
CA ILE A 128 -7.62 0.33 4.98
C ILE A 128 -6.90 -0.56 3.98
N LEU A 129 -6.14 -1.55 4.43
CA LEU A 129 -5.43 -2.48 3.53
C LEU A 129 -6.37 -3.34 2.67
N GLN A 130 -7.61 -3.54 3.10
CA GLN A 130 -8.64 -4.25 2.33
C GLN A 130 -9.45 -3.34 1.39
N THR A 131 -9.30 -2.02 1.52
CA THR A 131 -10.08 -1.07 0.73
C THR A 131 -9.66 -1.14 -0.74
N LYS A 132 -10.64 -1.21 -1.63
CA LYS A 132 -10.39 -1.12 -3.08
C LYS A 132 -10.27 0.35 -3.48
N TYR A 133 -9.13 0.70 -4.06
CA TYR A 133 -8.86 2.03 -4.57
C TYR A 133 -9.06 2.11 -6.07
N ALA A 134 -9.57 3.23 -6.55
CA ALA A 134 -9.78 3.47 -7.98
C ALA A 134 -8.47 3.95 -8.64
N PHE A 135 -7.98 3.21 -9.64
CA PHE A 135 -6.83 3.58 -10.46
C PHE A 135 -7.30 4.11 -11.82
N LEU A 136 -7.74 5.36 -11.86
CA LEU A 136 -8.39 5.92 -13.05
C LEU A 136 -7.39 6.51 -14.05
N THR A 137 -7.70 6.35 -15.34
CA THR A 137 -6.98 6.96 -16.47
C THR A 137 -7.46 8.38 -16.75
N GLN A 138 -8.76 8.62 -16.59
CA GLN A 138 -9.42 9.89 -16.84
C GLN A 138 -10.07 10.40 -15.54
N PRO A 139 -10.14 11.72 -15.34
CA PRO A 139 -10.95 12.28 -14.24
C PRO A 139 -12.41 11.87 -14.45
N THR A 140 -13.12 11.61 -13.34
CA THR A 140 -14.57 11.52 -13.37
C THR A 140 -15.19 12.92 -13.41
N GLU A 141 -16.37 13.04 -14.02
CA GLU A 141 -17.05 14.33 -14.20
C GLU A 141 -17.52 14.93 -12.88
N ASP A 142 -17.81 14.07 -11.89
CA ASP A 142 -18.15 14.45 -10.53
C ASP A 142 -16.88 14.54 -9.68
N TRP A 143 -16.81 15.55 -8.81
CA TRP A 143 -15.75 15.72 -7.81
C TRP A 143 -15.81 14.62 -6.73
N ASN A 144 -15.67 13.36 -7.13
CA ASN A 144 -15.66 12.23 -6.23
C ASN A 144 -14.32 12.20 -5.49
N PHE A 145 -14.38 12.46 -4.19
CA PHE A 145 -13.21 12.57 -3.32
C PHE A 145 -12.38 11.28 -3.19
N MET A 146 -12.88 10.15 -3.72
CA MET A 146 -12.27 8.83 -3.61
C MET A 146 -11.75 8.27 -4.95
N GLU A 147 -11.79 9.09 -6.02
CA GLU A 147 -11.41 8.68 -7.36
C GLU A 147 -10.12 9.35 -7.79
N HIS A 148 -9.06 8.55 -8.01
CA HIS A 148 -7.69 9.05 -8.09
C HIS A 148 -7.14 8.94 -9.51
N ARG A 149 -6.59 10.04 -10.04
CA ARG A 149 -5.81 10.02 -11.27
C ARG A 149 -4.35 9.76 -10.95
N TYR A 150 -3.93 8.52 -11.15
CA TYR A 150 -2.54 8.14 -11.00
C TYR A 150 -1.70 8.58 -12.21
N ARG A 151 -0.60 9.31 -11.96
CA ARG A 151 0.43 9.64 -12.97
C ARG A 151 1.62 8.70 -12.85
N ASN A 152 2.62 8.88 -13.70
CA ASN A 152 3.78 7.98 -13.71
C ASN A 152 4.51 8.02 -12.37
N ALA A 153 4.78 9.20 -11.82
CA ALA A 153 5.48 9.31 -10.53
C ALA A 153 4.69 8.66 -9.38
N ASP A 154 3.36 8.82 -9.35
CA ASP A 154 2.50 8.23 -8.31
C ASP A 154 2.52 6.69 -8.38
N LEU A 155 2.48 6.14 -9.61
CA LEU A 155 2.55 4.69 -9.84
C LEU A 155 3.94 4.13 -9.57
N ASP A 156 4.99 4.91 -9.85
CA ASP A 156 6.37 4.51 -9.60
C ASP A 156 6.60 4.26 -8.11
N ILE A 157 6.03 5.10 -7.24
CA ILE A 157 6.07 4.88 -5.78
C ILE A 157 5.42 3.54 -5.40
N ILE A 158 4.25 3.23 -5.97
CA ILE A 158 3.55 1.97 -5.69
C ILE A 158 4.37 0.78 -6.19
N LEU A 159 4.81 0.81 -7.44
CA LEU A 159 5.57 -0.29 -8.04
C LEU A 159 6.92 -0.51 -7.33
N GLU A 160 7.55 0.56 -6.84
CA GLU A 160 8.75 0.49 -6.01
C GLU A 160 8.47 -0.17 -4.65
N LEU A 161 7.37 0.19 -3.97
CA LEU A 161 6.96 -0.47 -2.71
C LEU A 161 6.68 -1.96 -2.87
N PHE A 162 6.16 -2.36 -4.03
CA PHE A 162 5.97 -3.78 -4.36
C PHE A 162 7.27 -4.44 -4.85
N GLY A 163 8.37 -3.70 -5.05
CA GLY A 163 9.67 -4.23 -5.43
C GLY A 163 9.80 -4.58 -6.92
N PHE A 164 8.94 -4.04 -7.78
CA PHE A 164 8.97 -4.35 -9.22
C PHE A 164 10.29 -3.92 -9.86
N TYR A 165 10.89 -2.83 -9.41
CA TYR A 165 12.07 -2.24 -10.05
C TYR A 165 13.38 -2.93 -9.71
N ASP A 166 13.46 -3.64 -8.59
CA ASP A 166 14.63 -4.43 -8.23
C ASP A 166 14.77 -5.63 -9.18
N LYS A 167 13.64 -6.28 -9.48
CA LYS A 167 13.59 -7.48 -10.32
C LYS A 167 13.42 -7.15 -11.80
N TYR A 168 12.72 -6.06 -12.12
CA TYR A 168 12.37 -5.66 -13.49
C TYR A 168 12.58 -4.16 -13.72
N PRO A 169 13.85 -3.70 -13.83
CA PRO A 169 14.16 -2.29 -14.02
C PRO A 169 13.49 -1.66 -15.26
N MET A 170 13.27 -2.46 -16.31
CA MET A 170 12.60 -2.02 -17.54
C MET A 170 11.14 -1.60 -17.33
N MET A 171 10.53 -1.94 -16.20
CA MET A 171 9.17 -1.50 -15.86
C MET A 171 9.10 0.01 -15.62
N LYS A 172 10.20 0.67 -15.25
CA LYS A 172 10.25 2.14 -15.11
C LYS A 172 9.91 2.87 -16.41
N ASN A 173 10.23 2.26 -17.55
CA ASN A 173 10.03 2.83 -18.88
C ASN A 173 8.70 2.40 -19.54
N LYS A 174 7.85 1.64 -18.84
CA LYS A 174 6.53 1.26 -19.36
C LYS A 174 5.60 2.48 -19.42
N GLY A 175 4.69 2.47 -20.40
CA GLY A 175 3.66 3.50 -20.52
C GLY A 175 2.69 3.50 -19.33
N LEU A 176 2.04 4.64 -19.11
CA LEU A 176 1.15 4.90 -17.98
C LEU A 176 0.11 3.79 -17.77
N GLN A 177 -0.60 3.39 -18.83
CA GLN A 177 -1.65 2.37 -18.76
C GLN A 177 -1.11 1.01 -18.28
N SER A 178 0.10 0.62 -18.70
CA SER A 178 0.71 -0.63 -18.24
C SER A 178 1.08 -0.55 -16.75
N LYS A 179 1.65 0.56 -16.29
CA LYS A 179 1.95 0.77 -14.87
C LYS A 179 0.70 0.75 -14.02
N GLN A 180 -0.39 1.37 -14.48
CA GLN A 180 -1.68 1.38 -13.79
C GLN A 180 -2.26 -0.04 -13.63
N VAL A 181 -2.27 -0.82 -14.71
CA VAL A 181 -2.76 -2.21 -14.65
C VAL A 181 -1.94 -3.02 -13.65
N LEU A 182 -0.62 -2.91 -13.67
CA LEU A 182 0.26 -3.62 -12.74
C LEU A 182 0.03 -3.19 -11.28
N ALA A 183 -0.02 -1.89 -11.01
CA ALA A 183 -0.25 -1.34 -9.68
C ALA A 183 -1.62 -1.76 -9.14
N LYS A 184 -2.69 -1.55 -9.91
CA LYS A 184 -4.06 -1.94 -9.54
C LYS A 184 -4.15 -3.43 -9.23
N THR A 185 -3.68 -4.27 -10.15
CA THR A 185 -3.73 -5.73 -9.98
C THR A 185 -2.95 -6.18 -8.75
N SER A 186 -1.80 -5.55 -8.47
CA SER A 186 -0.99 -5.87 -7.29
C SER A 186 -1.65 -5.42 -5.99
N VAL A 187 -2.24 -4.24 -5.96
CA VAL A 187 -2.95 -3.71 -4.78
C VAL A 187 -4.21 -4.53 -4.51
N ASP A 188 -5.00 -4.85 -5.53
CA ASP A 188 -6.19 -5.67 -5.41
C ASP A 188 -5.85 -7.07 -4.88
N PHE A 189 -4.87 -7.73 -5.51
CA PHE A 189 -4.41 -9.05 -5.05
C PHE A 189 -3.86 -8.99 -3.62
N PHE A 190 -3.13 -7.93 -3.26
CA PHE A 190 -2.63 -7.74 -1.90
C PHE A 190 -3.78 -7.69 -0.87
N ALA A 191 -4.84 -6.94 -1.20
CA ALA A 191 -5.99 -6.72 -0.34
C ALA A 191 -6.84 -7.99 -0.14
N THR A 192 -7.16 -8.70 -1.22
CA THR A 192 -8.15 -9.80 -1.19
C THR A 192 -7.54 -11.19 -1.26
N GLY A 193 -6.31 -11.32 -1.74
CA GLY A 193 -5.74 -12.61 -2.14
C GLY A 193 -6.35 -13.19 -3.42
N SER A 194 -7.15 -12.40 -4.13
CA SER A 194 -7.84 -12.81 -5.36
C SER A 194 -7.78 -11.72 -6.43
N LEU A 195 -7.88 -12.12 -7.71
CA LEU A 195 -7.95 -11.20 -8.84
C LEU A 195 -9.36 -11.14 -9.42
#